data_AF-A0A0G0A8B3-F1
#
_entry.id   AF-A0A0G0A8B3-F1
#
_cell.length_a   1.000
_cell.length_b   1.000
_cell.length_c   1.000
_cell.angle_alpha   90.00
_cell.angle_beta   90.00
_cell.angle_gamma   90.00
#
_symmetry.space_group_name_H-M   'P 1'
#
loop_
_entity.id
_entity.type
_entity.pdbx_description
1 polymer ?
#
loop_
_entity_poly.entity_id
_entity_poly.type
_entity_poly.pdbx_seq_one_letter_code
_entity_poly.pdbx_strand_id
1 'polypeptide(L)'
;MAGPIGIANLAGQAIKFGGNAFLQFLGLLSLNLAIINILPFPALDGGRLVFVFYEGITKKKPNKNFEKYTNLIGFIMLLSLAALITVNDIIKLIR
;
A
#
# COMPACT_ATOMS: atom_id res chain seq x y z
N MET A 1 -1.70 -2.84 -13.78
CA MET A 1 -2.29 -2.83 -12.43
C MET A 1 -3.23 -1.65 -12.37
N ALA A 2 -4.48 -1.85 -11.93
CA ALA A 2 -5.43 -0.75 -11.80
C ALA A 2 -4.93 0.22 -10.72
N GLY A 3 -4.76 1.50 -11.05
CA GLY A 3 -4.45 2.51 -10.06
C GLY A 3 -5.67 2.82 -9.18
N PRO A 4 -5.56 3.78 -8.25
CA PRO A 4 -6.60 4.06 -7.24
C PRO A 4 -7.99 4.31 -7.86
N ILE A 5 -8.04 4.98 -9.01
CA ILE A 5 -9.28 5.28 -9.72
C ILE A 5 -9.86 4.02 -10.38
N GLY A 6 -9.01 3.17 -10.95
CA GLY A 6 -9.43 1.89 -11.50
C GLY A 6 -10.03 0.97 -10.43
N ILE A 7 -9.44 0.94 -9.23
CA ILE A 7 -9.96 0.18 -8.09
C ILE A 7 -11.33 0.72 -7.66
N ALA A 8 -11.50 2.05 -7.60
CA ALA A 8 -12.79 2.66 -7.28
C ALA A 8 -13.88 2.30 -8.31
N ASN A 9 -13.54 2.29 -9.60
CA ASN A 9 -14.45 1.87 -10.66
C ASN A 9 -14.84 0.39 -10.54
N LEU A 10 -13.89 -0.49 -10.22
CA LEU A 10 -14.15 -1.91 -9.98
C LEU A 10 -15.02 -2.13 -8.74
N ALA A 11 -14.80 -1.37 -7.67
CA ALA A 11 -15.64 -1.41 -6.48
C ALA A 11 -17.09 -0.99 -6.81
N GLY A 12 -17.26 0.10 -7.57
CA GLY A 12 -18.58 0.54 -8.02
C GLY A 12 -19.30 -0.48 -8.90
N GLN A 13 -18.57 -1.22 -9.73
CA GLN A 13 -19.12 -2.34 -10.49
C GLN A 13 -19.49 -3.52 -9.58
N ALA A 14 -18.63 -3.90 -8.64
CA ALA A 14 -18.88 -4.99 -7.70
C ALA A 14 -20.17 -4.79 -6.88
N ILE A 15 -20.47 -3.54 -6.48
CA ILE A 15 -21.73 -3.19 -5.81
C ILE A 15 -22.96 -3.48 -6.70
N LYS A 16 -22.86 -3.22 -8.02
CA LYS A 16 -23.96 -3.50 -8.97
C LYS A 16 -24.22 -4.99 -9.16
N PHE A 17 -23.21 -5.83 -8.94
CA PHE A 17 -23.33 -7.30 -8.97
C PHE A 17 -23.90 -7.88 -7.65
N GLY A 18 -24.20 -7.04 -6.66
CA GLY A 18 -24.82 -7.42 -5.39
C GLY A 18 -23.84 -7.54 -4.21
N GLY A 19 -24.38 -7.65 -3.00
CA GLY A 19 -23.59 -7.61 -1.76
C GLY A 19 -22.55 -8.72 -1.64
N ASN A 20 -22.85 -9.94 -2.12
CA ASN A 20 -21.91 -11.06 -2.06
C ASN A 20 -20.69 -10.85 -2.99
N ALA A 21 -20.91 -10.31 -4.18
CA ALA A 21 -19.83 -9.97 -5.12
C ALA A 21 -18.95 -8.85 -4.58
N PHE A 22 -19.54 -7.85 -3.92
CA PHE A 22 -18.81 -6.78 -3.26
C PHE A 22 -17.95 -7.28 -2.09
N LEU A 23 -18.49 -8.17 -1.23
CA LEU A 23 -17.72 -8.79 -0.15
C LEU A 23 -16.55 -9.61 -0.67
N GLN A 24 -16.75 -10.37 -1.76
CA GLN A 24 -15.67 -11.14 -2.38
C GLN A 24 -14.60 -10.22 -2.98
N PHE A 25 -14.99 -9.14 -3.66
CA PHE A 25 -14.07 -8.12 -4.16
C PHE A 25 -13.26 -7.49 -3.02
N LEU A 26 -13.92 -7.09 -1.94
CA LEU A 26 -13.26 -6.53 -0.75
C LEU A 26 -12.28 -7.54 -0.13
N GLY A 27 -12.66 -8.80 -0.01
CA GLY A 27 -11.78 -9.86 0.51
C GLY A 27 -10.52 -10.02 -0.34
N LEU A 28 -10.67 -10.04 -1.67
CA LEU A 28 -9.52 -10.10 -2.60
C LEU A 28 -8.64 -8.85 -2.49
N LEU A 29 -9.25 -7.67 -2.39
CA LEU A 29 -8.52 -6.41 -2.23
C LEU A 29 -7.72 -6.39 -0.92
N SER A 30 -8.36 -6.78 0.20
CA SER A 30 -7.71 -6.88 1.51
C SER A 30 -6.56 -7.87 1.51
N LEU A 31 -6.71 -9.03 0.86
CA LEU A 31 -5.62 -10.01 0.72
C LEU A 31 -4.44 -9.42 -0.07
N ASN A 32 -4.72 -8.69 -1.15
CA ASN A 32 -3.68 -8.04 -1.95
C ASN A 32 -2.90 -7.00 -1.12
N LEU A 33 -3.62 -6.17 -0.35
CA LEU A 33 -3.03 -5.20 0.56
C LEU A 33 -2.22 -5.87 1.67
N ALA A 34 -2.69 -6.99 2.23
CA ALA A 34 -1.95 -7.74 3.24
C ALA A 34 -0.60 -8.25 2.69
N ILE A 35 -0.58 -8.77 1.45
CA ILE A 35 0.66 -9.22 0.80
C ILE A 35 1.61 -8.04 0.58
N ILE A 36 1.10 -6.91 0.08
CA ILE A 36 1.91 -5.71 -0.15
C ILE A 36 2.47 -5.17 1.18
N ASN A 37 1.66 -5.12 2.23
CA ASN A 37 2.08 -4.61 3.53
C ASN A 37 3.14 -5.47 4.22
N ILE A 38 3.26 -6.76 3.89
CA ILE A 38 4.31 -7.63 4.45
C ILE A 38 5.68 -7.39 3.77
N LEU A 39 5.71 -6.78 2.58
CA LEU A 39 6.97 -6.52 1.89
C LEU A 39 7.90 -5.62 2.73
N PRO A 40 9.22 -5.86 2.69
CA PRO A 40 10.21 -5.10 3.45
C PRO A 40 10.47 -3.72 2.82
N PHE A 41 9.42 -2.92 2.64
CA PHE A 41 9.47 -1.60 2.04
C PHE A 41 9.28 -0.52 3.12
N PRO A 42 10.15 0.51 3.16
CA PRO A 42 10.02 1.63 4.10
C PRO A 42 8.64 2.31 4.00
N ALA A 43 8.04 2.68 5.13
CA ALA A 43 6.66 3.17 5.27
C ALA A 43 5.52 2.14 5.15
N LEU A 44 5.80 0.88 4.82
CA LEU A 44 4.86 -0.24 4.99
C LEU A 44 5.10 -0.97 6.31
N ASP A 45 4.08 -1.71 6.77
CA ASP A 45 4.14 -2.48 8.03
C ASP A 45 5.31 -3.48 8.05
N GLY A 46 5.59 -4.11 6.91
CA GLY A 46 6.68 -5.07 6.71
C GLY A 46 8.06 -4.42 6.81
N GLY A 47 8.20 -3.15 6.42
CA GLY A 47 9.41 -2.38 6.65
C GLY A 47 9.71 -2.22 8.14
N ARG A 48 8.69 -1.93 8.96
CA ARG A 48 8.81 -1.92 10.42
C ARG A 48 9.11 -3.31 10.98
N LEU A 49 8.49 -4.34 10.42
CA LEU A 49 8.69 -5.73 10.81
C LEU A 49 10.16 -6.14 10.65
N VAL A 50 10.85 -5.69 9.61
CA VAL A 50 12.30 -5.89 9.43
C VAL A 50 13.12 -5.26 10.57
N PHE A 51 12.80 -4.02 10.99
CA PHE A 51 13.51 -3.38 12.10
C PHE A 51 13.30 -4.11 13.44
N VAL A 52 12.07 -4.58 13.69
CA VAL A 52 11.75 -5.39 14.87
C VAL A 52 12.45 -6.74 14.83
N PHE A 53 12.49 -7.40 13.66
CA PHE A 53 13.18 -8.67 13.48
C PHE A 53 14.70 -8.51 13.69
N TYR A 54 15.26 -7.42 13.16
CA TYR A 54 16.66 -7.05 13.39
C TYR A 54 16.95 -6.83 14.88
N GLU A 55 16.11 -6.07 15.59
CA GLU A 55 16.25 -5.84 17.03
C GLU A 55 16.15 -7.15 17.81
N GLY A 56 15.22 -8.05 17.44
CA GLY A 56 15.06 -9.36 18.07
C GLY A 56 16.29 -10.27 17.93
N ILE A 57 16.96 -10.23 16.77
CA ILE A 57 18.17 -11.04 16.50
C ILE A 57 19.40 -10.42 17.14
N THR A 58 19.65 -9.12 16.91
CA THR A 58 20.88 -8.46 17.38
C THR A 58 20.80 -8.00 18.83
N LYS A 59 19.61 -7.99 19.45
CA LYS A 59 19.31 -7.39 20.77
C LYS A 59 19.77 -5.92 20.88
N LYS A 60 20.02 -5.25 19.76
CA LYS A 60 20.46 -3.87 19.66
C LYS A 60 19.33 -3.05 19.09
N LYS A 61 18.97 -1.97 19.79
CA LYS A 61 17.95 -1.04 19.31
C LYS A 61 18.46 -0.38 18.03
N PRO A 62 17.73 -0.48 16.90
CA PRO A 62 18.07 0.28 15.71
C PRO A 62 18.08 1.77 16.04
N ASN A 63 18.92 2.53 15.35
CA ASN A 63 18.99 3.96 15.55
C ASN A 63 17.64 4.59 15.19
N LYS A 64 16.93 5.13 16.18
CA LYS A 64 15.60 5.74 16.00
C LYS A 64 15.58 6.82 14.94
N ASN A 65 16.68 7.56 14.79
CA ASN A 65 16.79 8.59 13.75
C ASN A 65 16.84 7.94 12.37
N PHE A 66 17.61 6.86 12.20
CA PHE A 66 17.70 6.12 10.95
C PHE A 66 16.34 5.54 10.55
N GLU A 67 15.66 4.83 11.46
CA GLU A 67 14.32 4.30 11.22
C GLU A 67 13.32 5.40 10.83
N LYS A 68 13.35 6.54 11.52
CA LYS A 68 12.49 7.69 11.24
C LYS A 68 12.73 8.26 9.85
N TYR A 69 13.99 8.51 9.47
CA TYR A 69 14.31 9.07 8.15
C TYR A 69 14.01 8.09 7.04
N THR A 70 14.33 6.81 7.19
CA THR A 70 14.01 5.77 6.21
C THR A 70 12.51 5.64 5.98
N ASN A 71 11.70 5.61 7.05
CA ASN A 71 10.24 5.58 6.92
C ASN A 71 9.68 6.88 6.33
N LEU A 72 10.19 8.05 6.71
CA LEU A 72 9.75 9.33 6.15
C LEU A 72 10.02 9.41 4.64
N ILE A 73 11.22 9.02 4.21
CA ILE A 73 11.61 9.01 2.79
C ILE A 73 10.72 8.03 2.03
N GLY A 74 10.52 6.82 2.56
CA GLY A 74 9.62 5.82 1.99
C GLY A 74 8.19 6.35 1.84
N PHE A 75 7.68 7.03 2.87
CA PHE A 75 6.33 7.56 2.88
C PHE A 75 6.14 8.67 1.84
N ILE A 76 7.07 9.61 1.76
CA ILE A 76 7.07 10.67 0.75
C ILE A 76 7.13 10.04 -0.65
N MET A 77 8.02 9.07 -0.87
CA MET A 77 8.16 8.38 -2.14
C MET A 77 6.86 7.66 -2.56
N LEU A 78 6.22 6.95 -1.63
CA LEU A 78 4.93 6.28 -1.88
C LEU A 78 3.83 7.29 -2.21
N LEU A 79 3.72 8.38 -1.46
CA LEU A 79 2.73 9.42 -1.73
C LEU A 79 2.96 10.08 -3.09
N SER A 80 4.21 10.37 -3.45
CA SER A 80 4.56 10.91 -4.76
C SER A 80 4.20 9.94 -5.89
N LEU A 81 4.51 8.64 -5.72
CA LEU A 81 4.12 7.60 -6.67
C LEU A 81 2.59 7.49 -6.80
N ALA A 82 1.87 7.47 -5.68
CA ALA A 82 0.41 7.41 -5.66
C ALA A 82 -0.21 8.62 -6.37
N ALA A 83 0.33 9.82 -6.13
CA ALA A 83 -0.10 11.04 -6.80
C ALA A 83 0.17 10.97 -8.32
N LEU A 84 1.36 10.54 -8.75
CA LEU A 84 1.71 10.39 -10.16
C LEU A 84 0.80 9.39 -10.89
N ILE A 85 0.55 8.23 -10.27
CA ILE A 85 -0.34 7.20 -10.82
C ILE A 85 -1.76 7.75 -10.92
N THR A 86 -2.24 8.43 -9.88
CA THR A 86 -3.59 9.02 -9.87
C THR A 86 -3.73 10.08 -10.95
N VAL A 87 -2.77 10.98 -11.12
CA VAL A 87 -2.79 11.99 -12.20
C VAL A 87 -2.81 11.33 -13.57
N ASN A 88 -1.99 10.30 -13.79
CA ASN A 88 -1.97 9.55 -15.05
C ASN A 88 -3.32 8.86 -15.32
N ASP A 89 -3.94 8.28 -14.29
CA ASP A 89 -5.26 7.67 -14.38
C ASP A 89 -6.35 8.71 -14.73
N ILE A 90 -6.30 9.91 -14.13
CA ILE A 90 -7.22 11.02 -14.46
C ILE A 90 -7.05 11.45 -15.92
N ILE A 91 -5.81 11.64 -16.37
CA ILE A 91 -5.51 12.08 -17.75
C ILE A 91 -6.06 11.05 -18.76
N LYS A 92 -5.88 9.76 -18.50
CA LYS A 92 -6.41 8.68 -19.34
C LYS A 92 -7.95 8.61 -19.36
N LEU A 93 -8.61 9.13 -18.33
CA LEU A 93 -10.07 9.12 -18.23
C LEU A 93 -10.70 10.32 -18.97
N ILE A 94 -9.96 11.43 -19.08
CA ILE A 94 -10.39 12.66 -19.77
C ILE A 94 -10.08 12.62 -21.26
N ARG A 95 -9.03 11.90 -21.68
CA ARG A 95 -8.64 11.72 -23.09
C ARG A 95 -9.38 10.57 -23.74
#